data_AF-A0AAW8AUM1-F1
#
_entry.id   AF-A0AAW8AUM1-F1
#
_cell.length_a   1.000
_cell.length_b   1.000
_cell.length_c   1.000
_cell.angle_alpha   90.00
_cell.angle_beta   90.00
_cell.angle_gamma   90.00
#
_symmetry.space_group_name_H-M   'P 1'
#
loop_
_entity.id
_entity.type
_entity.pdbx_description
1 polymer ?
#
loop_
_entity_poly.entity_id
_entity_poly.type
_entity_poly.pdbx_seq_one_letter_code
_entity_poly.pdbx_strand_id
1 'polypeptide(L)'
;EIQLKRKVKYSAKKAQENYEGLRAHSVRPSKLTTEIDCYVSTRLKEDKDSLEVIHQALKGVSLSSLYNWVNWGWLEAKRHHLFYPQYKAAKKIKPRAPKHPFGKSIEERPEFINNRLEVGHYEID
;
A
#
# COMPACT_ATOMS: atom_id res chain seq x y z
N GLU A 1 22.14 13.83 -44.51
CA GLU A 1 21.39 12.56 -44.43
C GLU A 1 20.43 12.60 -43.25
N ILE A 2 19.15 12.28 -43.45
CA ILE A 2 18.12 12.35 -42.40
C ILE A 2 17.98 10.95 -41.78
N GLN A 3 18.40 10.80 -40.53
CA GLN A 3 18.24 9.56 -39.75
C GLN A 3 16.78 9.43 -39.30
N LEU A 4 15.99 8.59 -39.97
CA LEU A 4 14.61 8.28 -39.56
C LEU A 4 14.61 7.36 -38.33
N LYS A 5 14.01 7.81 -37.23
CA LYS A 5 13.78 6.97 -36.04
C LYS A 5 12.85 5.80 -36.39
N ARG A 6 13.39 4.58 -36.41
CA ARG A 6 12.60 3.35 -36.54
C ARG A 6 11.82 3.10 -35.25
N LYS A 7 10.49 3.02 -35.34
CA LYS A 7 9.63 2.65 -34.21
C LYS A 7 9.69 1.14 -34.00
N VAL A 8 10.04 0.72 -32.78
CA VAL A 8 10.01 -0.69 -32.37
C VAL A 8 8.56 -1.07 -32.04
N LYS A 9 8.14 -2.29 -32.39
CA LYS A 9 6.82 -2.83 -32.05
C LYS A 9 6.64 -2.85 -30.53
N TYR A 10 5.45 -2.48 -30.04
CA TYR A 10 5.14 -2.51 -28.61
C TYR A 10 5.27 -3.93 -28.04
N SER A 11 5.83 -4.04 -26.84
CA SER A 11 5.93 -5.29 -26.08
C SER A 11 5.52 -5.01 -24.63
N ALA A 12 4.47 -5.69 -24.17
CA ALA A 12 3.95 -5.50 -22.81
C ALA A 12 4.96 -5.91 -21.74
N LYS A 13 5.72 -7.00 -21.97
CA LYS A 13 6.77 -7.46 -21.03
C LYS A 13 7.83 -6.38 -20.81
N LYS A 14 8.31 -5.79 -21.90
CA LYS A 14 9.31 -4.72 -21.85
C LYS A 14 8.77 -3.46 -21.16
N ALA A 15 7.50 -3.14 -21.35
CA ALA A 15 6.86 -2.02 -20.66
C ALA A 15 6.74 -2.28 -19.15
N GLN A 16 6.42 -3.50 -18.76
CA GLN A 16 6.32 -3.92 -17.36
C GLN A 16 7.68 -3.88 -16.65
N GLU A 17 8.72 -4.45 -17.25
CA GLU A 17 10.10 -4.41 -16.72
C GLU A 17 10.58 -2.96 -16.53
N ASN A 18 10.34 -2.10 -17.53
CA ASN A 18 10.65 -0.68 -17.42
C ASN A 18 9.87 -0.01 -16.28
N TYR A 19 8.58 -0.31 -16.15
CA TYR A 19 7.76 0.23 -15.06
C TYR A 19 8.28 -0.20 -13.70
N GLU A 20 8.62 -1.48 -13.51
CA GLU A 20 9.14 -2.00 -12.24
C GLU A 20 10.46 -1.33 -11.86
N GLY A 21 11.37 -1.15 -12.81
CA GLY A 21 12.62 -0.41 -12.58
C GLY A 21 12.39 1.04 -12.18
N LEU A 22 11.52 1.76 -12.91
CA LEU A 22 11.18 3.15 -12.57
C LEU A 22 10.42 3.26 -11.25
N ARG A 23 9.56 2.28 -10.94
CA ARG A 23 8.74 2.26 -9.74
C ARG A 23 9.61 2.15 -8.49
N ALA A 24 10.67 1.35 -8.52
CA ALA A 24 11.64 1.24 -7.43
C ALA A 24 12.27 2.59 -7.06
N HIS A 25 12.48 3.47 -8.04
CA HIS A 25 13.08 4.80 -7.85
C HIS A 25 12.06 5.94 -7.69
N SER A 26 10.77 5.64 -7.76
CA SER A 26 9.70 6.66 -7.72
C SER A 26 9.47 7.25 -6.32
N VAL A 27 9.86 6.54 -5.26
CA VAL A 27 9.63 6.94 -3.87
C VAL A 27 10.96 7.31 -3.23
N ARG A 28 10.94 8.34 -2.37
CA ARG A 28 12.11 8.73 -1.60
C ARG A 28 12.51 7.60 -0.64
N PRO A 29 13.80 7.21 -0.58
CA PRO A 29 14.26 6.21 0.38
C PRO A 29 14.06 6.72 1.81
N SER A 30 13.81 5.80 2.74
CA SER A 30 13.74 6.13 4.16
C SER A 30 15.14 6.48 4.69
N LYS A 31 15.19 7.34 5.73
CA LYS A 31 16.42 7.62 6.48
C LYS A 31 16.72 6.56 7.56
N LEU A 32 15.97 5.46 7.56
CA LEU A 32 16.06 4.43 8.60
C LEU A 32 17.25 3.53 8.28
N THR A 33 18.27 3.57 9.13
CA THR A 33 19.40 2.63 9.11
C THR A 33 19.25 1.63 10.26
N THR A 34 19.96 0.51 10.16
CA THR A 34 20.00 -0.53 11.22
C THR A 34 20.54 0.02 12.54
N GLU A 35 21.51 0.93 12.47
CA GLU A 35 22.08 1.63 13.64
C GLU A 35 21.03 2.50 14.35
N ILE A 36 20.25 3.26 13.57
CA ILE A 36 19.16 4.10 14.11
C ILE A 36 18.07 3.21 14.72
N ASP A 37 17.71 2.10 14.06
CA ASP A 37 16.71 1.17 14.60
C ASP A 37 17.17 0.57 15.93
N CYS A 38 18.40 0.05 15.99
CA CYS A 38 18.97 -0.51 17.22
C CYS A 38 18.96 0.53 18.35
N TYR A 39 19.47 1.74 18.09
CA TYR A 39 19.51 2.82 19.09
C TYR A 39 18.12 3.21 19.61
N VAL A 40 17.18 3.45 18.70
CA VAL A 40 15.80 3.84 19.06
C VAL A 40 15.12 2.69 19.80
N SER A 41 15.31 1.46 19.35
CA SER A 41 14.65 0.28 19.91
C SER A 41 15.17 -0.06 21.31
N THR A 42 16.48 0.03 21.56
CA THR A 42 17.08 -0.11 22.90
C THR A 42 16.52 0.94 23.86
N ARG A 43 16.54 2.23 23.46
CA ARG A 43 16.04 3.34 24.29
C ARG A 43 14.55 3.21 24.63
N LEU A 44 13.73 2.76 23.70
CA LEU A 44 12.29 2.57 23.93
C LEU A 44 12.00 1.35 24.82
N LYS A 45 12.76 0.26 24.69
CA LYS A 45 12.52 -0.99 25.43
C LYS A 45 13.11 -0.97 26.84
N GLU A 46 14.38 -0.57 26.96
CA GLU A 46 15.17 -0.67 28.18
C GLU A 46 15.04 0.60 29.01
N ASP A 47 15.46 1.75 28.46
CA ASP A 47 15.47 3.03 29.15
C ASP A 47 14.06 3.62 29.33
N LYS A 48 13.09 3.14 28.54
CA LYS A 48 11.72 3.66 28.44
C LYS A 48 11.70 5.16 28.16
N ASP A 49 12.61 5.65 27.33
CA ASP A 49 12.68 7.06 26.95
C ASP A 49 11.54 7.48 26.02
N SER A 50 11.20 8.77 26.00
CA SER A 50 10.20 9.29 25.07
C SER A 50 10.83 9.51 23.70
N LEU A 51 10.02 9.42 22.64
CA LEU A 51 10.51 9.73 21.29
C LEU A 51 11.01 11.17 21.16
N GLU A 52 10.54 12.08 22.01
CA GLU A 52 11.00 13.47 22.06
C GLU A 52 12.43 13.57 22.60
N VAL A 53 12.75 12.82 23.65
CA VAL A 53 14.11 12.73 24.22
C VAL A 53 15.05 12.07 23.22
N ILE A 54 14.63 10.95 22.63
CA ILE A 54 15.39 10.23 21.60
C ILE A 54 15.64 11.14 20.39
N HIS A 55 14.65 11.95 19.99
CA HIS A 55 14.79 12.91 18.89
C HIS A 55 15.83 14.00 19.19
N GLN A 56 15.91 14.51 20.42
CA GLN A 56 16.92 15.50 20.80
C GLN A 56 18.35 14.96 20.64
N ALA A 57 18.55 13.65 20.89
CA ALA A 57 19.83 12.99 20.67
C ALA A 57 20.10 12.68 19.18
N LEU A 58 19.07 12.26 18.43
CA LEU A 58 19.16 11.93 17.00
C LEU A 58 19.08 13.18 16.11
N LYS A 59 20.24 13.74 15.75
CA LYS A 59 20.33 14.81 14.74
C LYS A 59 20.04 14.25 13.33
N GLY A 60 19.12 14.88 12.59
CA GLY A 60 18.88 14.61 11.16
C GLY A 60 17.61 13.80 10.82
N VAL A 61 16.93 13.27 11.84
CA VAL A 61 15.61 12.63 11.73
C VAL A 61 14.57 13.53 12.37
N SER A 62 13.43 13.77 11.72
CA SER A 62 12.33 14.54 12.34
C SER A 62 11.54 13.68 13.31
N LEU A 63 10.99 14.30 14.35
CA LEU A 63 10.11 13.63 15.31
C LEU A 63 8.95 12.89 14.63
N SER A 64 8.36 13.50 13.60
CA SER A 64 7.28 12.90 12.81
C SER A 64 7.70 11.59 12.12
N SER A 65 8.93 11.51 11.61
CA SER A 65 9.46 10.29 11.01
C SER A 65 9.59 9.17 12.03
N LEU A 66 10.08 9.47 13.24
CA LEU A 66 10.18 8.48 14.32
C LEU A 66 8.81 7.90 14.69
N TYR A 67 7.81 8.75 14.94
CA TYR A 67 6.45 8.28 15.22
C TYR A 67 5.87 7.47 14.05
N ASN A 68 6.11 7.88 12.80
CA ASN A 68 5.65 7.14 11.62
C ASN A 68 6.31 5.78 11.50
N TRP A 69 7.62 5.66 11.76
CA TRP A 69 8.32 4.37 11.72
C TRP A 69 7.81 3.39 12.77
N VAL A 70 7.58 3.85 14.00
CA VAL A 70 6.93 3.02 15.04
C VAL A 70 5.52 2.60 14.61
N ASN A 71 4.77 3.52 14.00
CA ASN A 71 3.39 3.25 13.57
C ASN A 71 3.28 2.32 12.37
N TRP A 72 4.24 2.36 11.45
CA TRP A 72 4.34 1.44 10.31
C TRP A 72 4.94 0.08 10.71
N GLY A 73 5.56 0.00 11.90
CA GLY A 73 6.24 -1.22 12.36
C GLY A 73 7.57 -1.46 11.64
N TRP A 74 8.26 -0.39 11.25
CA TRP A 74 9.58 -0.48 10.61
C TRP A 74 10.72 -0.62 11.61
N LEU A 75 10.49 -0.19 12.86
CA LEU A 75 11.41 -0.36 13.97
C LEU A 75 11.14 -1.67 14.70
N GLU A 76 12.15 -2.22 15.34
CA GLU A 76 12.00 -3.39 16.21
C GLU A 76 11.11 -3.07 17.43
N ALA A 77 11.19 -1.84 17.93
CA ALA A 77 10.28 -1.33 18.95
C ALA A 77 8.85 -1.13 18.42
N LYS A 78 7.94 -1.85 19.07
CA LYS A 78 6.49 -1.76 18.83
C LYS A 78 5.85 -0.59 19.58
N ARG A 79 4.65 -0.21 19.15
CA ARG A 79 3.86 0.89 19.74
C ARG A 79 3.68 0.80 21.26
N HIS A 80 3.57 -0.40 21.84
CA HIS A 80 3.39 -0.57 23.28
C HIS A 80 4.59 -0.13 24.13
N HIS A 81 5.76 0.08 23.53
CA HIS A 81 6.92 0.64 24.23
C HIS A 81 6.87 2.18 24.35
N LEU A 82 5.94 2.85 23.65
CA LEU A 82 5.74 4.29 23.83
C LEU A 82 5.04 4.57 25.17
N PHE A 83 5.37 5.68 25.82
CA PHE A 83 4.70 6.16 27.04
C PHE A 83 3.17 6.25 26.90
N TYR A 84 2.72 6.76 25.74
CA TYR A 84 1.30 6.96 25.44
C TYR A 84 0.95 6.28 24.11
N PRO A 85 0.75 4.95 24.11
CA PRO A 85 0.46 4.22 22.90
C PRO A 85 -0.94 4.54 22.40
N GLN A 86 -1.05 5.27 21.30
CA GLN A 86 -2.33 5.56 20.66
C GLN A 86 -2.78 4.36 19.82
N TYR A 87 -3.68 3.54 20.34
CA TYR A 87 -4.31 2.47 19.57
C TYR A 87 -5.49 3.03 18.78
N LYS A 88 -5.56 2.70 17.49
CA LYS A 88 -6.77 2.97 16.72
C LYS A 88 -7.82 1.97 17.21
N ALA A 89 -9.00 2.46 17.56
CA ALA A 89 -10.13 1.59 17.86
C ALA A 89 -10.33 0.62 16.70
N ALA A 90 -10.55 -0.67 17.01
CA ALA A 90 -10.86 -1.65 15.99
C ALA A 90 -12.07 -1.15 15.19
N LYS A 91 -11.91 -1.04 13.86
CA LYS A 91 -13.06 -0.74 13.00
C LYS A 91 -14.03 -1.90 13.17
N LYS A 92 -15.20 -1.63 13.76
CA LYS A 92 -16.28 -2.62 13.82
C LYS A 92 -16.67 -2.95 12.39
N ILE A 93 -16.26 -4.12 11.91
CA ILE A 93 -16.68 -4.63 10.62
C ILE A 93 -18.16 -4.95 10.79
N LYS A 94 -19.02 -4.00 10.39
CA LYS A 94 -20.44 -4.27 10.28
C LYS A 94 -20.65 -5.07 9.00
N PRO A 95 -21.25 -6.26 9.05
CA PRO A 95 -21.67 -6.93 7.83
C PRO A 95 -22.65 -6.00 7.12
N ARG A 96 -22.24 -5.48 5.97
CA ARG A 96 -23.09 -4.63 5.15
C ARG A 96 -23.72 -5.52 4.10
N ALA A 97 -25.01 -5.77 4.23
CA ALA A 97 -25.77 -6.33 3.12
C ALA A 97 -25.62 -5.40 1.89
N PRO A 98 -25.47 -5.95 0.69
CA PRO A 98 -25.43 -5.13 -0.52
C PRO A 98 -26.75 -4.35 -0.61
N LYS A 99 -26.67 -3.07 -1.01
CA LYS A 99 -27.86 -2.19 -1.12
C LYS A 99 -28.86 -2.69 -2.17
N HIS A 100 -28.35 -3.44 -3.15
CA HIS A 100 -29.13 -4.08 -4.19
C HIS A 100 -28.83 -5.58 -4.13
N PRO A 101 -29.82 -6.45 -4.33
CA PRO A 101 -29.54 -7.87 -4.51
C PRO A 101 -28.56 -8.01 -5.69
N PHE A 102 -27.61 -8.95 -5.57
CA PHE A 102 -26.80 -9.33 -6.71
C PHE A 102 -27.75 -9.77 -7.84
N GLY A 103 -27.38 -9.46 -9.09
CA GLY A 103 -28.09 -10.01 -10.24
C GLY A 103 -28.14 -11.53 -10.16
N LYS A 104 -29.16 -12.12 -10.78
CA LYS A 104 -29.25 -13.58 -10.92
C LYS A 104 -28.01 -14.11 -11.66
N SER A 105 -27.63 -15.36 -11.38
CA SER A 105 -26.54 -15.99 -12.11
C SER A 105 -26.89 -16.11 -13.61
N ILE A 106 -25.87 -16.19 -14.45
CA ILE A 106 -26.06 -16.38 -15.90
C ILE A 106 -26.74 -17.72 -16.23
N GLU A 107 -26.73 -18.67 -15.29
CA GLU A 107 -27.38 -19.99 -15.40
C GLU A 107 -28.89 -19.90 -15.15
N GLU A 108 -29.33 -18.95 -14.32
CA GLU A 108 -30.76 -18.68 -14.05
C GLU A 108 -31.45 -17.91 -15.19
N ARG A 109 -30.73 -17.57 -16.27
CA ARG A 109 -31.32 -16.83 -17.38
C ARG A 109 -32.22 -17.73 -18.23
N PRO A 110 -33.28 -17.17 -18.82
CA PRO A 110 -34.12 -17.93 -19.76
C PRO A 110 -33.33 -18.43 -20.97
N GLU A 111 -33.57 -19.68 -21.36
CA GLU A 111 -32.87 -20.32 -22.50
C GLU A 111 -33.10 -19.58 -23.83
N PHE A 112 -34.26 -18.94 -24.00
CA PHE A 112 -34.60 -18.22 -25.24
C PHE A 112 -33.65 -17.04 -25.53
N ILE A 113 -33.01 -16.46 -24.50
CA ILE A 113 -32.04 -15.37 -24.66
C ILE A 113 -30.81 -15.84 -25.44
N ASN A 114 -30.44 -17.13 -25.34
CA ASN A 114 -29.31 -17.70 -26.08
C ASN A 114 -29.48 -17.60 -27.59
N ASN A 115 -30.73 -17.59 -28.07
CA ASN A 115 -31.04 -17.55 -29.50
C ASN A 115 -30.82 -16.14 -30.10
N ARG A 116 -30.63 -15.11 -29.27
CA ARG A 116 -30.33 -13.71 -29.68
C ARG A 116 -31.31 -13.11 -30.71
N LEU A 117 -32.57 -13.55 -30.68
CA LEU A 117 -33.56 -13.19 -31.69
C LEU A 117 -34.12 -11.77 -31.55
N GLU A 118 -34.17 -11.22 -30.34
CA GLU A 118 -34.74 -9.91 -30.06
C GLU A 118 -33.68 -8.88 -29.68
N VAL A 119 -33.98 -7.61 -29.96
CA VAL A 119 -33.16 -6.47 -29.53
C VAL A 119 -33.17 -6.41 -28.00
N GLY A 120 -32.00 -6.60 -27.39
CA GLY A 120 -31.84 -6.70 -25.93
C GLY A 120 -31.25 -8.04 -25.45
N HIS A 121 -31.15 -9.05 -26.31
CA HIS A 121 -30.46 -10.32 -26.01
C HIS A 121 -28.93 -10.26 -26.18
N TYR A 122 -28.36 -9.06 -26.28
CA TYR A 122 -26.94 -8.82 -26.46
C TYR A 122 -26.43 -8.00 -25.26
N GLU A 123 -25.46 -8.55 -24.55
CA GLU A 123 -24.71 -7.84 -23.52
C GLU A 123 -23.35 -7.43 -24.11
N ILE A 124 -22.79 -6.32 -23.64
CA ILE A 124 -21.43 -5.86 -24.00
C ILE A 124 -20.45 -6.65 -23.12
N ASP A 125 -19.54 -7.40 -23.75
CA ASP A 125 -18.41 -8.08 -23.10
C ASP A 125 -17.24 -7.11 -22.89
#